data_AF-A0A829PMM7-F1
#
_entry.id   AF-A0A829PMM7-F1
#
_cell.length_a   1.000
_cell.length_b   1.000
_cell.length_c   1.000
_cell.angle_alpha   90.00
_cell.angle_beta   90.00
_cell.angle_gamma   90.00
#
_symmetry.space_group_name_H-M   'P 1'
#
loop_
_entity.id
_entity.type
_entity.pdbx_description
1 polymer ?
#
loop_
_entity_poly.entity_id
_entity_poly.type
_entity_poly.pdbx_seq_one_letter_code
_entity_poly.pdbx_strand_id
1 'polypeptide(L)'
;MLYPATDTSPATTKADVFGYYTAIAPFMLPHIAGRPVTRKRWPNGVDQPSFFEKDLASSAPDWLPRRRIEHKSRYVSYPLIDTSVALAWIAQQAALEVHVPQWRFAGENPGPATRLVFDLDPGEGVGMAQLAEVARAIRDVLADIGLTTFPVTSGSKGLHLYVPLAQPASSSGAVAVAKKVAVQLEQAMPDLVTATMTRQLRAGKVFVDWSQNSGSKTTVAPYSLRGRAVPTVARAAHVGRIGRPRPASAAIRRSTDAGPA
;
A
#
# COMPACT_ATOMS: atom_id res chain seq x y z
N MET A 1 17.84 15.58 -8.20
CA MET A 1 16.89 15.72 -7.07
C MET A 1 15.63 14.92 -7.37
N LEU A 2 15.00 14.27 -6.39
CA LEU A 2 13.74 13.53 -6.61
C LEU A 2 12.54 14.21 -5.97
N TYR A 3 12.73 14.87 -4.82
CA TYR A 3 11.74 15.77 -4.24
C TYR A 3 12.40 17.14 -4.03
N PRO A 4 11.90 18.22 -4.65
CA PRO A 4 12.38 19.56 -4.33
C PRO A 4 12.04 19.96 -2.89
N ALA A 5 12.67 21.02 -2.41
CA ALA A 5 12.32 21.59 -1.11
C ALA A 5 10.90 22.18 -1.16
N THR A 6 10.22 22.13 -0.03
CA THR A 6 8.94 22.80 0.21
C THR A 6 9.05 23.56 1.53
N ASP A 7 8.08 24.42 1.84
CA ASP A 7 8.03 25.14 3.13
C ASP A 7 8.02 24.21 4.35
N THR A 8 7.63 22.94 4.17
CA THR A 8 7.46 21.95 5.25
C THR A 8 8.45 20.79 5.21
N SER A 9 9.31 20.72 4.20
CA SER A 9 10.27 19.62 4.04
C SER A 9 11.50 20.05 3.22
N PRO A 10 12.73 19.71 3.67
CA PRO A 10 13.91 19.90 2.85
C PRO A 10 13.86 19.03 1.61
N ALA A 11 14.68 19.38 0.63
CA ALA A 11 14.78 18.63 -0.61
C ALA A 11 15.32 17.21 -0.36
N THR A 12 14.86 16.24 -1.14
CA THR A 12 15.25 14.83 -1.06
C THR A 12 15.93 14.39 -2.35
N THR A 13 17.15 13.90 -2.21
CA THR A 13 18.00 13.41 -3.28
C THR A 13 17.70 11.94 -3.60
N LYS A 14 18.31 11.44 -4.68
CA LYS A 14 18.31 10.00 -4.97
C LYS A 14 19.09 9.20 -3.92
N ALA A 15 20.15 9.78 -3.36
CA ALA A 15 20.94 9.16 -2.30
C ALA A 15 20.10 8.99 -1.02
N ASP A 16 19.26 9.96 -0.67
CA ASP A 16 18.32 9.85 0.47
C ASP A 16 17.30 8.73 0.26
N VAL A 17 16.73 8.61 -0.95
CA VAL A 17 15.80 7.52 -1.31
C VAL A 17 16.50 6.16 -1.25
N PHE A 18 17.75 6.09 -1.70
CA PHE A 18 18.56 4.87 -1.60
C PHE A 18 18.85 4.49 -0.15
N GLY A 19 19.28 5.44 0.67
CA GLY A 19 19.49 5.25 2.10
C GLY A 19 18.21 4.80 2.82
N TYR A 20 17.07 5.38 2.48
CA TYR A 20 15.77 4.98 3.03
C TYR A 20 15.44 3.52 2.75
N TYR A 21 15.43 3.12 1.47
CA TYR A 21 15.00 1.78 1.08
C TYR A 21 15.94 0.68 1.58
N THR A 22 17.23 0.96 1.67
CA THR A 22 18.20 0.02 2.24
C THR A 22 18.05 -0.10 3.76
N ALA A 23 17.81 1.00 4.48
CA ALA A 23 17.60 0.99 5.93
C ALA A 23 16.27 0.33 6.35
N ILE A 24 15.19 0.54 5.59
CA ILE A 24 13.86 0.01 5.93
C ILE A 24 13.65 -1.44 5.48
N ALA A 25 14.62 -2.02 4.76
CA ALA A 25 14.52 -3.37 4.19
C ALA A 25 14.07 -4.45 5.20
N PRO A 26 14.62 -4.53 6.44
CA PRO A 26 14.19 -5.54 7.41
C PRO A 26 12.69 -5.48 7.76
N PHE A 27 12.09 -4.29 7.68
CA PHE A 27 10.67 -4.07 7.97
C PHE A 27 9.79 -4.18 6.72
N MET A 28 10.27 -3.76 5.57
CA MET A 28 9.50 -3.76 4.33
C MET A 28 9.42 -5.15 3.69
N LEU A 29 10.54 -5.89 3.65
CA LEU A 29 10.64 -7.17 2.94
C LEU A 29 9.62 -8.22 3.40
N PRO A 30 9.32 -8.41 4.71
CA PRO A 30 8.28 -9.36 5.14
C PRO A 30 6.91 -9.12 4.49
N HIS A 31 6.60 -7.88 4.12
CA HIS A 31 5.30 -7.52 3.54
C HIS A 31 5.23 -7.63 2.03
N ILE A 32 6.36 -7.63 1.32
CA ILE A 32 6.43 -7.66 -0.15
C ILE A 32 7.05 -8.94 -0.72
N ALA A 33 7.81 -9.70 0.08
CA ALA A 33 8.45 -10.93 -0.36
C ALA A 33 7.44 -11.94 -0.92
N GLY A 34 7.81 -12.59 -2.02
CA GLY A 34 6.99 -13.55 -2.75
C GLY A 34 5.82 -12.93 -3.53
N ARG A 35 5.73 -11.60 -3.64
CA ARG A 35 4.68 -10.89 -4.38
C ARG A 35 5.24 -10.25 -5.66
N PRO A 36 4.49 -10.22 -6.78
CA PRO A 36 4.91 -9.46 -7.96
C PRO A 36 4.90 -7.96 -7.66
N VAL A 37 6.01 -7.29 -7.91
CA VAL A 37 6.15 -5.85 -7.66
C VAL A 37 5.85 -5.04 -8.93
N THR A 38 4.80 -4.21 -8.85
CA THR A 38 4.57 -3.12 -9.80
C THR A 38 5.29 -1.87 -9.29
N ARG A 39 6.08 -1.23 -10.16
CA ARG A 39 6.81 -0.01 -9.83
C ARG A 39 6.06 1.20 -10.35
N LYS A 40 6.05 2.30 -9.61
CA LYS A 40 5.74 3.62 -10.16
C LYS A 40 6.97 4.50 -10.05
N ARG A 41 7.41 5.05 -11.18
CA ARG A 41 8.72 5.67 -11.34
C ARG A 41 8.61 7.16 -11.63
N TRP A 42 9.53 7.92 -11.03
CA TRP A 42 9.74 9.34 -11.27
C TRP A 42 11.22 9.59 -11.58
N PRO A 43 11.70 9.23 -12.79
CA PRO A 43 13.12 9.33 -13.12
C PRO A 43 13.68 10.75 -12.94
N ASN A 44 12.83 11.76 -13.19
CA ASN A 44 13.17 13.18 -13.14
C ASN A 44 12.57 13.90 -11.91
N GLY A 45 12.11 13.15 -10.90
CA GLY A 45 11.50 13.69 -9.69
C GLY A 45 9.99 13.92 -9.75
N VAL A 46 9.40 14.23 -8.58
CA VAL A 46 7.94 14.21 -8.34
C VAL A 46 7.13 15.27 -9.10
N ASP A 47 7.78 16.34 -9.53
CA ASP A 47 7.16 17.42 -10.32
C ASP A 47 7.16 17.15 -11.83
N GLN A 48 7.76 16.03 -12.25
CA GLN A 48 7.81 15.58 -13.63
C GLN A 48 6.90 14.36 -13.85
N PRO A 49 6.54 14.05 -15.11
CA PRO A 49 5.69 12.90 -15.40
C PRO A 49 6.22 11.58 -14.81
N SER A 50 5.28 10.78 -14.32
CA SER A 50 5.53 9.46 -13.76
C SER A 50 4.90 8.38 -14.61
N PHE A 51 5.36 7.14 -14.47
CA PHE A 51 4.73 6.01 -15.14
C PHE A 51 4.74 4.76 -14.27
N PHE A 52 3.75 3.90 -14.49
CA PHE A 52 3.70 2.55 -13.93
C PHE A 52 4.48 1.59 -14.82
N GLU A 53 5.24 0.71 -14.20
CA GLU A 53 6.02 -0.32 -14.86
C GLU A 53 5.75 -1.67 -14.18
N LYS A 54 5.07 -2.54 -14.92
CA LYS A 54 4.74 -3.90 -14.49
C LYS A 54 5.77 -4.89 -15.02
N ASP A 55 5.96 -4.88 -16.33
CA ASP A 55 6.91 -5.76 -16.98
C ASP A 55 8.34 -5.40 -16.60
N LEU A 56 9.15 -6.42 -16.37
CA LEU A 56 10.56 -6.28 -16.07
C LEU A 56 11.31 -6.21 -17.40
N ALA A 57 11.97 -5.09 -17.66
CA ALA A 57 12.75 -4.90 -18.87
C ALA A 57 13.87 -5.95 -18.98
N SER A 58 14.24 -6.31 -20.20
CA SER A 58 15.38 -7.22 -20.47
C SER A 58 16.71 -6.68 -19.96
N SER A 59 16.84 -5.36 -19.79
CA SER A 59 17.99 -4.69 -19.19
C SER A 59 18.04 -4.76 -17.65
N ALA A 60 17.02 -5.33 -17.00
CA ALA A 60 17.06 -5.51 -15.55
C ALA A 60 18.10 -6.57 -15.17
N PRO A 61 18.79 -6.43 -14.02
CA PRO A 61 19.85 -7.35 -13.65
C PRO A 61 19.40 -8.82 -13.58
N ASP A 62 20.27 -9.73 -14.03
CA ASP A 62 19.97 -11.17 -14.09
C ASP A 62 19.77 -11.81 -12.72
N TRP A 63 20.42 -11.26 -11.69
CA TRP A 63 20.26 -11.71 -10.31
C TRP A 63 18.88 -11.39 -9.72
N LEU A 64 18.09 -10.51 -10.35
CA LEU A 64 16.79 -10.11 -9.82
C LEU A 64 15.76 -11.21 -10.08
N PRO A 65 15.21 -11.85 -9.04
CA PRO A 65 14.22 -12.91 -9.22
C PRO A 65 12.97 -12.37 -9.91
N ARG A 66 12.38 -13.18 -10.79
CA ARG A 66 11.20 -12.79 -11.56
C ARG A 66 10.23 -13.94 -11.73
N ARG A 67 8.96 -13.60 -11.95
CA ARG A 67 7.89 -14.56 -12.23
C ARG A 67 7.01 -14.03 -13.35
N ARG A 68 6.55 -14.94 -14.22
CA ARG A 68 5.66 -14.61 -15.32
C ARG A 68 4.21 -14.78 -14.89
N ILE A 69 3.38 -13.80 -15.22
CA ILE A 69 1.94 -13.89 -15.04
C ILE A 69 1.30 -13.77 -16.41
N GLU A 70 0.42 -14.71 -16.73
CA GLU A 70 -0.43 -14.63 -17.91
C GLU A 70 -1.54 -13.59 -17.66
N HIS A 71 -1.54 -12.53 -18.47
CA HIS A 71 -2.65 -11.60 -18.57
C HIS A 71 -3.40 -11.83 -19.88
N LYS A 72 -4.61 -11.28 -20.00
CA LYS A 72 -5.51 -11.48 -21.15
C LYS A 72 -4.86 -11.34 -22.54
N SER A 73 -3.87 -10.45 -22.68
CA SER A 73 -3.23 -10.15 -23.97
C SER A 73 -1.79 -10.63 -24.10
N ARG A 74 -1.10 -10.94 -23.00
CA ARG A 74 0.33 -11.30 -22.99
C ARG A 74 0.78 -11.81 -21.63
N TYR A 75 1.93 -12.46 -21.62
CA TYR A 75 2.69 -12.66 -20.40
C TYR A 75 3.39 -11.36 -19.98
N VAL A 76 3.47 -11.15 -18.67
CA VAL A 76 4.23 -10.05 -18.05
C VAL A 76 5.16 -10.66 -17.00
N SER A 77 6.44 -10.31 -17.05
CA SER A 77 7.43 -10.72 -16.07
C SER A 77 7.50 -9.68 -14.97
N TYR A 78 7.20 -10.05 -13.73
CA TYR A 78 7.31 -9.15 -12.59
C TYR A 78 8.58 -9.45 -11.80
N PRO A 79 9.29 -8.43 -11.29
CA PRO A 79 10.34 -8.64 -10.32
C PRO A 79 9.74 -9.06 -8.98
N LEU A 80 10.45 -9.94 -8.28
CA LEU A 80 10.26 -10.21 -6.86
C LEU A 80 11.34 -9.45 -6.09
N ILE A 81 10.92 -8.72 -5.06
CA ILE A 81 11.83 -7.92 -4.23
C ILE A 81 11.87 -8.56 -2.85
N ASP A 82 12.91 -9.34 -2.59
CA ASP A 82 13.08 -10.17 -1.39
C ASP A 82 14.42 -9.93 -0.66
N THR A 83 15.24 -9.01 -1.16
CA THR A 83 16.53 -8.63 -0.55
C THR A 83 16.70 -7.12 -0.45
N SER A 84 17.59 -6.67 0.44
CA SER A 84 18.00 -5.25 0.53
C SER A 84 18.65 -4.75 -0.76
N VAL A 85 19.38 -5.61 -1.48
CA VAL A 85 19.98 -5.30 -2.80
C VAL A 85 18.89 -5.09 -3.87
N ALA A 86 17.82 -5.88 -3.85
CA ALA A 86 16.67 -5.67 -4.73
C ALA A 86 15.94 -4.34 -4.41
N LEU A 87 15.86 -3.94 -3.14
CA LEU A 87 15.34 -2.62 -2.74
C LEU A 87 16.28 -1.46 -3.14
N ALA A 88 17.59 -1.66 -3.09
CA ALA A 88 18.55 -0.71 -3.65
C ALA A 88 18.35 -0.51 -5.16
N TRP A 89 18.03 -1.58 -5.91
CA TRP A 89 17.65 -1.48 -7.32
C TRP A 89 16.35 -0.68 -7.52
N ILE A 90 15.33 -0.88 -6.69
CA ILE A 90 14.10 -0.06 -6.70
C ILE A 90 14.44 1.43 -6.55
N ALA A 91 15.30 1.78 -5.59
CA ALA A 91 15.75 3.15 -5.39
C ALA A 91 16.55 3.69 -6.59
N GLN A 92 17.45 2.88 -7.16
CA GLN A 92 18.24 3.23 -8.33
C GLN A 92 17.36 3.54 -9.56
N GLN A 93 16.24 2.84 -9.72
CA GLN A 93 15.29 3.07 -10.81
C GLN A 93 14.38 4.29 -10.61
N ALA A 94 14.54 5.02 -9.50
CA ALA A 94 13.61 6.05 -9.03
C ALA A 94 12.16 5.53 -8.95
N ALA A 95 12.00 4.25 -8.60
CA ALA A 95 10.70 3.63 -8.35
C ALA A 95 10.23 4.00 -6.94
N LEU A 96 9.76 5.25 -6.81
CA LEU A 96 9.33 5.82 -5.53
C LEU A 96 8.13 5.09 -4.92
N GLU A 97 7.30 4.42 -5.73
CA GLU A 97 6.23 3.57 -5.19
C GLU A 97 6.39 2.10 -5.59
N VAL A 98 6.26 1.23 -4.59
CA VAL A 98 6.21 -0.22 -4.70
C VAL A 98 4.77 -0.65 -4.44
N HIS A 99 4.18 -1.35 -5.40
CA HIS A 99 2.79 -1.83 -5.32
C HIS A 99 2.77 -3.36 -5.42
N VAL A 100 2.02 -4.01 -4.53
CA VAL A 100 1.92 -5.49 -4.46
C VAL A 100 0.46 -5.95 -4.28
N PRO A 101 0.09 -7.14 -4.77
CA PRO A 101 -1.21 -7.75 -4.48
C PRO A 101 -1.26 -8.35 -3.07
N GLN A 102 -2.42 -8.88 -2.67
CA GLN A 102 -2.61 -9.51 -1.36
C GLN A 102 -2.26 -11.01 -1.32
N TRP A 103 -2.02 -11.60 -2.49
CA TRP A 103 -1.52 -12.97 -2.67
C TRP A 103 0.00 -13.03 -2.84
N ARG A 104 0.57 -14.22 -2.69
CA ARG A 104 1.99 -14.56 -2.96
C ARG A 104 2.06 -15.66 -4.01
N PHE A 105 3.16 -15.75 -4.74
CA PHE A 105 3.40 -16.89 -5.62
C PHE A 105 3.45 -18.20 -4.83
N ALA A 106 2.88 -19.26 -5.40
CA ALA A 106 3.02 -20.64 -4.96
C ALA A 106 3.71 -21.42 -6.10
N GLY A 107 5.02 -21.61 -5.97
CA GLY A 107 5.86 -22.05 -7.09
C GLY A 107 5.90 -21.00 -8.21
N GLU A 108 5.52 -21.39 -9.42
CA GLU A 108 5.52 -20.50 -10.59
C GLU A 108 4.19 -19.75 -10.80
N ASN A 109 3.13 -20.14 -10.07
CA ASN A 109 1.78 -19.63 -10.30
C ASN A 109 1.32 -18.67 -9.20
N PRO A 110 0.40 -17.73 -9.50
CA PRO A 110 -0.29 -16.96 -8.48
C PRO A 110 -0.95 -17.88 -7.45
N GLY A 111 -0.59 -17.70 -6.18
CA GLY A 111 -1.12 -18.46 -5.06
C GLY A 111 -2.33 -17.79 -4.40
N PRO A 112 -2.72 -18.26 -3.20
CA PRO A 112 -3.83 -17.68 -2.45
C PRO A 112 -3.48 -16.30 -1.85
N ALA A 113 -4.53 -15.53 -1.56
CA ALA A 113 -4.46 -14.34 -0.72
C ALA A 113 -4.01 -14.73 0.69
N THR A 114 -2.99 -14.03 1.18
CA THR A 114 -2.39 -14.24 2.52
C THR A 114 -2.90 -13.23 3.54
N ARG A 115 -3.57 -12.18 3.06
CA ARG A 115 -4.14 -11.10 3.86
C ARG A 115 -5.31 -10.47 3.11
N LEU A 116 -6.19 -9.79 3.84
CA LEU A 116 -7.12 -8.81 3.27
C LEU A 116 -6.51 -7.41 3.34
N VAL A 117 -7.01 -6.52 2.49
CA VAL A 117 -6.80 -5.07 2.59
C VAL A 117 -8.13 -4.34 2.43
N PHE A 118 -8.37 -3.33 3.25
CA PHE A 118 -9.43 -2.35 3.06
C PHE A 118 -8.76 -0.99 2.85
N ASP A 119 -9.03 -0.34 1.72
CA ASP A 119 -8.53 1.00 1.44
C ASP A 119 -9.64 2.02 1.75
N LEU A 120 -9.42 2.80 2.81
CA LEU A 120 -10.36 3.80 3.30
C LEU A 120 -9.98 5.14 2.69
N ASP A 121 -10.80 5.56 1.74
CA ASP A 121 -10.67 6.82 1.02
C ASP A 121 -11.63 7.87 1.61
N PRO A 122 -11.14 8.97 2.19
CA PRO A 122 -12.01 10.04 2.65
C PRO A 122 -12.62 10.77 1.44
N GLY A 123 -13.95 10.86 1.42
CA GLY A 123 -14.66 11.75 0.52
C GLY A 123 -14.45 13.22 0.85
N GLU A 124 -15.06 14.10 0.05
CA GLU A 124 -15.04 15.54 0.32
C GLU A 124 -15.66 15.84 1.70
N GLY A 125 -15.02 16.73 2.47
CA GLY A 125 -15.45 17.09 3.83
C GLY A 125 -15.05 16.09 4.92
N VAL A 126 -14.52 14.92 4.57
CA VAL A 126 -14.16 13.88 5.55
C VAL A 126 -12.76 14.09 6.12
N GLY A 127 -12.70 14.30 7.43
CA GLY A 127 -11.45 14.46 8.18
C GLY A 127 -10.90 13.14 8.72
N MET A 128 -9.69 13.21 9.29
CA MET A 128 -8.99 12.05 9.88
C MET A 128 -9.74 11.45 11.07
N ALA A 129 -10.52 12.23 11.82
CA ALA A 129 -11.30 11.73 12.96
C ALA A 129 -12.37 10.71 12.52
N GLN A 130 -13.16 11.06 11.51
CA GLN A 130 -14.16 10.18 10.90
C GLN A 130 -13.50 8.97 10.23
N LEU A 131 -12.36 9.17 9.53
CA LEU A 131 -11.60 8.05 8.96
C LEU A 131 -11.15 7.06 10.05
N ALA A 132 -10.72 7.56 11.20
CA ALA A 132 -10.31 6.75 12.34
C ALA A 132 -11.49 6.00 12.99
N GLU A 133 -12.66 6.62 13.01
CA GLU A 133 -13.90 6.02 13.51
C GLU A 133 -14.32 4.83 12.64
N VAL A 134 -14.41 5.03 11.33
CA VAL A 134 -14.71 3.96 10.36
C VAL A 134 -13.67 2.85 10.44
N ALA A 135 -12.38 3.20 10.60
CA ALA A 135 -11.32 2.21 10.75
C ALA A 135 -11.45 1.34 12.01
N ARG A 136 -11.88 1.94 13.14
CA ARG A 136 -12.16 1.18 14.38
C ARG A 136 -13.38 0.28 14.20
N ALA A 137 -14.43 0.76 13.54
CA ALA A 137 -15.61 -0.05 13.29
C ALA A 137 -15.29 -1.28 12.42
N ILE A 138 -14.47 -1.13 11.37
CA ILE A 138 -13.98 -2.28 10.58
C ILE A 138 -13.18 -3.25 11.46
N ARG A 139 -12.27 -2.74 12.30
CA ARG A 139 -11.49 -3.58 13.23
C ARG A 139 -12.41 -4.37 14.14
N ASP A 140 -13.44 -3.75 14.70
CA ASP A 140 -14.32 -4.39 15.68
C ASP A 140 -15.14 -5.50 15.03
N VAL A 141 -15.71 -5.26 13.84
CA VAL A 141 -16.38 -6.31 13.03
C VAL A 141 -15.46 -7.49 12.72
N LEU A 142 -14.19 -7.21 12.41
CA LEU A 142 -13.21 -8.26 12.13
C LEU A 142 -12.75 -8.99 13.40
N ALA A 143 -12.68 -8.30 14.54
CA ALA A 143 -12.33 -8.88 15.82
C ALA A 143 -13.39 -9.89 16.30
N ASP A 144 -14.67 -9.62 16.04
CA ASP A 144 -15.78 -10.52 16.37
C ASP A 144 -15.68 -11.89 15.67
N ILE A 145 -14.96 -11.95 14.54
CA ILE A 145 -14.67 -13.21 13.81
C ILE A 145 -13.23 -13.68 14.01
N GLY A 146 -12.54 -13.19 15.04
CA GLY A 146 -11.20 -13.61 15.44
C GLY A 146 -10.06 -13.09 14.55
N LEU A 147 -10.31 -12.07 13.73
CA LEU A 147 -9.30 -11.50 12.84
C LEU A 147 -8.68 -10.24 13.43
N THR A 148 -7.35 -10.15 13.36
CA THR A 148 -6.60 -8.97 13.82
C THR A 148 -6.39 -7.97 12.69
N THR A 149 -6.59 -6.68 12.96
CA THR A 149 -6.47 -5.62 11.96
C THR A 149 -5.29 -4.68 12.23
N PHE A 150 -4.49 -4.41 11.21
CA PHE A 150 -3.30 -3.56 11.27
C PHE A 150 -3.47 -2.32 10.38
N PRO A 151 -3.50 -1.11 10.94
CA PRO A 151 -3.67 0.11 10.17
C PRO A 151 -2.33 0.61 9.61
N VAL A 152 -2.34 1.04 8.36
CA VAL A 152 -1.21 1.61 7.63
C VAL A 152 -1.68 2.91 7.00
N THR A 153 -1.19 4.05 7.47
CA THR A 153 -1.48 5.33 6.81
C THR A 153 -0.96 5.25 5.38
N SER A 154 -1.79 5.57 4.38
CA SER A 154 -1.39 5.41 2.97
C SER A 154 -0.20 6.29 2.57
N GLY A 155 0.05 7.38 3.31
CA GLY A 155 0.98 8.45 2.94
C GLY A 155 0.37 9.46 1.95
N SER A 156 -0.91 9.33 1.59
CA SER A 156 -1.68 10.35 0.88
C SER A 156 -2.80 10.89 1.78
N LYS A 157 -4.07 10.67 1.43
CA LYS A 157 -5.23 11.15 2.20
C LYS A 157 -5.91 10.02 3.00
N GLY A 158 -5.80 8.78 2.55
CA GLY A 158 -6.51 7.62 3.11
C GLY A 158 -5.71 6.76 4.07
N LEU A 159 -6.33 5.64 4.46
CA LEU A 159 -5.80 4.66 5.41
C LEU A 159 -6.03 3.25 4.86
N HIS A 160 -5.01 2.39 4.89
CA HIS A 160 -5.17 0.97 4.59
C HIS A 160 -5.30 0.17 5.88
N LEU A 161 -6.20 -0.80 5.90
CA LEU A 161 -6.29 -1.79 6.97
C LEU A 161 -5.91 -3.15 6.43
N TYR A 162 -4.87 -3.77 6.98
CA TYR A 162 -4.43 -5.10 6.61
C TYR A 162 -4.87 -6.12 7.65
N VAL A 163 -5.31 -7.28 7.17
CA VAL A 163 -5.81 -8.38 8.02
C VAL A 163 -5.13 -9.67 7.59
N PRO A 164 -4.14 -10.20 8.33
CA PRO A 164 -3.53 -11.49 7.99
C PRO A 164 -4.57 -12.60 8.06
N LEU A 165 -4.51 -13.54 7.12
CA LEU A 165 -5.37 -14.72 7.09
C LEU A 165 -4.60 -15.92 7.64
N ALA A 166 -5.08 -16.52 8.73
CA ALA A 166 -4.47 -17.72 9.30
C ALA A 166 -4.49 -18.89 8.31
N GLN A 167 -5.57 -19.01 7.54
CA GLN A 167 -5.69 -19.91 6.39
C GLN A 167 -5.80 -19.06 5.12
N PRO A 168 -4.82 -19.12 4.21
CA PRO A 168 -4.89 -18.40 2.94
C PRO A 168 -6.15 -18.77 2.14
N ALA A 169 -6.75 -17.78 1.50
CA ALA A 169 -7.98 -17.95 0.72
C ALA A 169 -7.76 -17.63 -0.76
N SER A 170 -8.62 -18.09 -1.65
CA SER A 170 -8.61 -17.60 -3.03
C SER A 170 -8.81 -16.08 -3.06
N SER A 171 -8.26 -15.38 -4.07
CA SER A 171 -8.47 -13.93 -4.17
C SER A 171 -9.95 -13.56 -4.33
N SER A 172 -10.75 -14.41 -5.00
CA SER A 172 -12.20 -14.22 -5.10
C SER A 172 -12.90 -14.39 -3.75
N GLY A 173 -12.50 -15.37 -2.93
CA GLY A 173 -12.99 -15.53 -1.56
C GLY A 173 -12.63 -14.34 -0.67
N ALA A 174 -11.39 -13.85 -0.76
CA ALA A 174 -10.94 -12.65 -0.06
C ALA A 174 -11.77 -11.42 -0.44
N VAL A 175 -12.06 -11.23 -1.73
CA VAL A 175 -12.97 -10.17 -2.22
C VAL A 175 -14.37 -10.33 -1.63
N ALA A 176 -14.93 -11.54 -1.61
CA ALA A 176 -16.27 -11.78 -1.10
C ALA A 176 -16.38 -11.43 0.39
N VAL A 177 -15.40 -11.84 1.21
CA VAL A 177 -15.34 -11.52 2.64
C VAL A 177 -15.20 -10.00 2.85
N ALA A 178 -14.23 -9.36 2.19
CA ALA A 178 -14.01 -7.92 2.33
C ALA A 178 -15.24 -7.11 1.90
N LYS A 179 -15.90 -7.50 0.80
CA LYS A 179 -17.13 -6.87 0.34
C LYS A 179 -18.26 -7.01 1.36
N LYS A 180 -18.43 -8.19 1.95
CA LYS A 180 -19.46 -8.43 2.96
C LYS A 180 -19.27 -7.52 4.17
N VAL A 181 -18.03 -7.40 4.68
CA VAL A 181 -17.69 -6.49 5.78
C VAL A 181 -17.99 -5.04 5.41
N ALA A 182 -17.56 -4.58 4.23
CA ALA A 182 -17.79 -3.20 3.79
C ALA A 182 -19.28 -2.86 3.65
N VAL A 183 -20.09 -3.76 3.08
CA VAL A 183 -21.54 -3.59 2.93
C VAL A 183 -22.26 -3.61 4.27
N GLN A 184 -21.88 -4.51 5.19
CA GLN A 184 -22.43 -4.52 6.54
C GLN A 184 -22.14 -3.22 7.28
N LEU A 185 -20.94 -2.68 7.11
CA LEU A 185 -20.58 -1.40 7.73
C LEU A 185 -21.32 -0.21 7.11
N GLU A 186 -21.52 -0.20 5.79
CA GLU A 186 -22.38 0.79 5.11
C GLU A 186 -23.83 0.73 5.63
N GLN A 187 -24.35 -0.46 5.93
CA GLN A 187 -25.69 -0.61 6.53
C GLN A 187 -25.76 -0.10 7.99
N ALA A 188 -24.70 -0.33 8.77
CA ALA A 188 -24.63 0.09 10.16
C ALA A 188 -24.37 1.60 10.33
N MET A 189 -23.61 2.20 9.40
CA MET A 189 -23.18 3.60 9.47
C MET A 189 -23.40 4.31 8.10
N PRO A 190 -24.62 4.35 7.56
CA PRO A 190 -24.88 4.79 6.19
C PRO A 190 -24.54 6.25 5.95
N ASP A 191 -24.53 7.09 6.98
CA ASP A 191 -24.17 8.50 6.88
C ASP A 191 -22.66 8.74 6.87
N LEU A 192 -21.86 7.75 7.28
CA LEU A 192 -20.41 7.87 7.42
C LEU A 192 -19.63 7.00 6.44
N VAL A 193 -20.24 5.96 5.88
CA VAL A 193 -19.57 4.95 5.07
C VAL A 193 -20.29 4.75 3.74
N THR A 194 -19.51 4.51 2.69
CA THR A 194 -20.03 3.89 1.47
C THR A 194 -19.12 2.76 0.98
N ALA A 195 -19.72 1.66 0.55
CA ALA A 195 -19.02 0.53 -0.10
C ALA A 195 -19.20 0.55 -1.62
N THR A 196 -19.94 1.53 -2.15
CA THR A 196 -20.26 1.68 -3.56
C THR A 196 -19.23 2.54 -4.27
N MET A 197 -18.77 2.12 -5.45
CA MET A 197 -17.71 2.81 -6.17
C MET A 197 -18.11 4.19 -6.70
N THR A 198 -19.40 4.48 -6.83
CA THR A 198 -19.95 5.72 -7.39
C THR A 198 -19.42 6.95 -6.65
N ARG A 199 -18.64 7.79 -7.34
CA ARG A 199 -17.99 8.97 -6.74
C ARG A 199 -18.97 9.98 -6.15
N GLN A 200 -20.15 10.13 -6.77
CA GLN A 200 -21.19 11.06 -6.33
C GLN A 200 -21.71 10.76 -4.90
N LEU A 201 -21.61 9.51 -4.45
CA LEU A 201 -22.08 9.09 -3.13
C LEU A 201 -21.05 9.30 -2.01
N ARG A 202 -19.86 9.83 -2.32
CA ARG A 202 -18.74 9.90 -1.36
C ARG A 202 -18.71 11.17 -0.54
N ALA A 203 -19.42 12.23 -0.93
CA ALA A 203 -19.42 13.49 -0.17
C ALA A 203 -19.86 13.23 1.28
N GLY A 204 -19.06 13.66 2.25
CA GLY A 204 -19.30 13.43 3.68
C GLY A 204 -19.05 12.00 4.18
N LYS A 205 -18.64 11.05 3.32
CA LYS A 205 -18.49 9.62 3.65
C LYS A 205 -17.09 9.09 3.40
N VAL A 206 -16.69 8.09 4.18
CA VAL A 206 -15.51 7.25 3.93
C VAL A 206 -15.91 6.18 2.92
N PHE A 207 -15.24 6.16 1.77
CA PHE A 207 -15.35 5.06 0.83
C PHE A 207 -14.47 3.90 1.31
N VAL A 208 -15.08 2.74 1.56
CA VAL A 208 -14.36 1.51 1.97
C VAL A 208 -14.15 0.64 0.72
N ASP A 209 -12.99 0.79 0.09
CA ASP A 209 -12.62 0.03 -1.10
C ASP A 209 -12.15 -1.38 -0.74
N TRP A 210 -13.06 -2.33 -0.86
CA TRP A 210 -12.81 -3.77 -0.72
C TRP A 210 -12.25 -4.40 -2.01
N SER A 211 -12.27 -3.69 -3.14
CA SER A 211 -11.93 -4.27 -4.46
C SER A 211 -10.44 -4.51 -4.66
N GLN A 212 -9.60 -3.89 -3.84
CA GLN A 212 -8.13 -4.08 -3.81
C GLN A 212 -7.71 -5.52 -3.46
N ASN A 213 -8.63 -6.35 -2.95
CA ASN A 213 -8.42 -7.78 -2.74
C ASN A 213 -8.48 -8.62 -4.02
N SER A 214 -8.92 -8.03 -5.15
CA SER A 214 -8.94 -8.72 -6.43
C SER A 214 -7.52 -9.11 -6.84
N GLY A 215 -7.35 -10.34 -7.35
CA GLY A 215 -6.03 -10.87 -7.73
C GLY A 215 -5.33 -10.08 -8.84
N SER A 216 -6.06 -9.24 -9.59
CA SER A 216 -5.53 -8.38 -10.64
C SER A 216 -5.17 -6.96 -10.18
N LYS A 217 -5.46 -6.61 -8.91
CA LYS A 217 -5.18 -5.31 -8.31
C LYS A 217 -3.90 -5.36 -7.48
N THR A 218 -3.30 -4.18 -7.32
CA THR A 218 -2.12 -3.98 -6.49
C THR A 218 -2.34 -2.75 -5.63
N THR A 219 -1.85 -2.79 -4.40
CA THR A 219 -1.94 -1.71 -3.43
C THR A 219 -0.54 -1.26 -3.06
N VAL A 220 -0.35 0.02 -2.73
CA VAL A 220 0.95 0.50 -2.27
C VAL A 220 1.41 -0.32 -1.06
N ALA A 221 2.64 -0.81 -1.11
CA ALA A 221 3.19 -1.65 -0.07
C ALA A 221 3.41 -0.85 1.22
N PRO A 222 3.22 -1.47 2.40
CA PRO A 222 3.74 -0.92 3.65
C PRO A 222 5.21 -0.53 3.49
N TYR A 223 5.58 0.62 4.06
CA TYR A 223 6.89 1.27 3.98
C TYR A 223 7.31 1.80 2.60
N SER A 224 6.48 1.71 1.56
CA SER A 224 6.78 2.41 0.31
C SER A 224 6.75 3.93 0.50
N LEU A 225 7.68 4.65 -0.15
CA LEU A 225 7.52 6.09 -0.36
C LEU A 225 6.29 6.37 -1.24
N ARG A 226 5.88 7.64 -1.26
CA ARG A 226 4.82 8.18 -2.12
C ARG A 226 5.39 9.24 -3.04
N GLY A 227 5.06 9.17 -4.33
CA GLY A 227 5.46 10.19 -5.30
C GLY A 227 4.52 11.40 -5.23
N ARG A 228 4.73 12.24 -4.22
CA ARG A 228 4.00 13.48 -3.94
C ARG A 228 5.00 14.62 -3.70
N ALA A 229 4.52 15.85 -3.51
CA ALA A 229 5.38 17.00 -3.21
C ALA A 229 6.33 16.79 -2.02
N VAL A 230 5.88 16.05 -1.00
CA VAL A 230 6.68 15.68 0.18
C VAL A 230 6.88 14.16 0.19
N PRO A 231 8.08 13.64 0.57
CA PRO A 231 8.37 12.21 0.63
C PRO A 231 7.69 11.54 1.82
N THR A 232 6.37 11.39 1.76
CA THR A 232 5.59 10.63 2.73
C THR A 232 5.73 9.13 2.49
N VAL A 233 5.36 8.32 3.50
CA VAL A 233 5.50 6.86 3.49
C VAL A 233 4.17 6.20 3.84
N ALA A 234 3.91 5.04 3.24
CA ALA A 234 2.84 4.13 3.67
C ALA A 234 3.18 3.48 5.02
N ARG A 235 3.02 4.23 6.12
CA ARG A 235 3.58 3.87 7.43
C ARG A 235 2.60 3.06 8.29
N ALA A 236 3.09 1.98 8.88
CA ALA A 236 2.37 1.23 9.91
C ALA A 236 2.04 2.14 11.11
N ALA A 237 0.79 2.07 11.58
CA ALA A 237 0.31 2.81 12.72
C ALA A 237 -0.19 1.85 13.81
N HIS A 238 -0.13 2.29 15.06
CA HIS A 238 -0.84 1.61 16.14
C HIS A 238 -2.31 2.03 16.11
N VAL A 239 -3.23 1.09 16.30
CA VAL A 239 -4.69 1.33 16.22
C VAL A 239 -5.14 2.45 17.16
N GLY A 240 -4.67 2.47 18.41
CA GLY A 240 -4.97 3.54 19.37
C GLY A 240 -4.37 4.92 19.03
N ARG A 241 -3.60 5.04 17.94
CA ARG A 241 -2.97 6.28 17.49
C ARG A 241 -3.54 6.83 16.18
N ILE A 242 -4.54 6.17 15.57
CA ILE A 242 -5.24 6.67 14.37
C ILE A 242 -6.03 7.93 14.77
N GLY A 243 -5.82 9.06 14.08
CA GLY A 243 -6.51 10.33 14.36
C GLY A 243 -5.66 11.43 15.00
N ARG A 244 -4.47 11.12 15.54
CA ARG A 244 -3.58 12.15 16.09
C ARG A 244 -2.83 12.88 14.96
N PRO A 245 -2.93 14.22 14.83
CA PRO A 245 -2.14 14.97 13.85
C PRO A 245 -0.65 14.74 14.14
N ARG A 246 0.12 14.44 13.09
CA ARG A 246 1.58 14.35 13.19
C ARG A 246 2.19 15.26 12.13
N PRO A 247 3.25 16.02 12.48
CA PRO A 247 3.86 16.95 11.55
C PRO A 247 4.40 16.22 10.32
N ALA A 248 4.00 16.69 9.13
CA ALA A 248 4.63 16.32 7.88
C ALA A 248 6.10 16.72 7.97
N SER A 249 6.97 15.73 8.05
CA SER A 249 8.39 15.96 8.22
C SER A 249 9.09 14.75 7.63
N ALA A 250 10.09 15.02 6.79
CA ALA A 250 10.77 14.09 5.90
C ALA A 250 10.71 12.63 6.43
N ALA A 251 9.74 11.86 5.91
CA ALA A 251 9.37 10.56 6.48
C ALA A 251 10.49 9.53 6.38
N ILE A 252 11.51 9.82 5.55
CA ILE A 252 12.76 9.07 5.44
C ILE A 252 13.53 9.03 6.77
N ARG A 253 13.57 10.13 7.55
CA ARG A 253 14.38 10.18 8.80
C ARG A 253 13.68 9.61 10.04
N ARG A 254 12.35 9.53 10.08
CA ARG A 254 11.58 9.10 11.29
C ARG A 254 11.00 7.69 11.21
N SER A 255 11.09 7.05 10.06
CA SER A 255 10.58 5.68 9.83
C SER A 255 11.57 4.62 10.33
N THR A 256 12.85 4.95 10.40
CA THR A 256 13.91 4.13 11.00
C THR A 256 13.80 4.05 12.53
N ASP A 257 13.19 5.03 13.18
CA ASP A 257 13.06 5.11 14.65
C ASP A 257 11.82 4.39 15.19
N ALA A 258 10.92 3.98 14.31
CA ALA A 258 9.72 3.25 14.69
C ALA A 258 10.04 1.76 14.68
N GLY A 259 10.42 1.23 15.85
CA GLY A 259 10.53 -0.21 16.07
C GLY A 259 9.25 -0.98 15.67
N PRO A 260 9.31 -2.33 15.63
CA PRO A 260 8.19 -3.14 15.18
C PRO A 260 6.94 -2.85 16.02
N ALA A 261 5.80 -2.69 15.32
CA ALA A 261 4.47 -2.62 15.93
C ALA A 261 3.94 -4.02 16.23
#